data_AF-A0A0T6ZD02-F1
#
_entry.id   AF-A0A0T6ZD02-F1
#
_cell.length_a   1.000
_cell.length_b   1.000
_cell.length_c   1.000
_cell.angle_alpha   90.00
_cell.angle_beta   90.00
_cell.angle_gamma   90.00
#
_symmetry.space_group_name_H-M   'P 1'
#
loop_
_entity.id
_entity.type
_entity.pdbx_description
1 polymer ?
#
loop_
_entity_poly.entity_id
_entity_poly.type
_entity_poly.pdbx_seq_one_letter_code
_entity_poly.pdbx_strand_id
1 'polypeptide(L)' 'MNQPRRRPRAIAVARTDESRQQKAAIMRLALIAFFAVAALAALPALWF' A
#
# COMPACT_ATOMS: atom_id res chain seq x y z
N MET A 1 -19.83 1.55 -36.55
CA MET A 1 -19.15 0.75 -35.50
C MET A 1 -19.32 1.51 -34.19
N ASN A 2 -20.43 1.27 -33.49
CA ASN A 2 -20.87 2.11 -32.38
C ASN A 2 -20.19 1.65 -31.09
N GLN A 3 -19.21 2.42 -30.60
CA GLN A 3 -18.66 2.18 -29.27
C GLN A 3 -19.72 2.50 -28.21
N PRO A 4 -20.04 1.55 -27.31
CA PRO A 4 -21.05 1.78 -26.29
C PRO A 4 -20.53 2.79 -25.26
N ARG A 5 -21.30 3.87 -25.11
CA ARG A 5 -21.17 5.01 -24.19
C ARG A 5 -21.22 4.60 -22.71
N ARG A 6 -20.34 3.70 -22.25
CA ARG A 6 -20.48 2.99 -20.96
C ARG A 6 -19.18 2.94 -20.14
N ARG A 7 -18.53 4.04 -19.78
CA ARG A 7 -17.35 3.95 -18.88
C ARG A 7 -17.15 5.00 -17.75
N PRO A 8 -18.10 5.83 -17.30
CA PRO A 8 -17.84 6.63 -16.09
C PRO A 8 -17.59 5.74 -14.85
N ARG A 9 -18.31 4.61 -14.73
CA ARG A 9 -18.09 3.63 -13.65
C ARG A 9 -16.77 2.84 -13.76
N ALA A 10 -16.34 2.51 -14.98
CA ALA A 10 -15.09 1.76 -15.18
C ALA A 10 -13.85 2.59 -14.78
N ILE A 11 -13.88 3.89 -15.05
CA ILE A 11 -12.82 4.83 -14.65
C ILE A 11 -12.84 5.03 -13.12
N ALA A 12 -14.02 5.12 -12.51
CA ALA A 12 -14.15 5.20 -11.06
C ALA A 12 -13.56 3.96 -10.37
N VAL A 13 -13.89 2.75 -10.85
CA VAL A 13 -13.34 1.50 -10.32
C VAL A 13 -11.81 1.45 -10.46
N ALA A 14 -11.26 1.81 -11.62
CA ALA A 14 -9.80 1.85 -11.82
C ALA A 14 -9.08 2.77 -10.82
N ARG A 15 -9.61 3.98 -10.58
CA ARG A 15 -9.07 4.89 -9.56
C ARG A 15 -9.20 4.34 -8.14
N THR A 16 -10.25 3.59 -7.86
CA THR A 16 -10.47 3.00 -6.53
C THR A 16 -9.48 1.85 -6.28
N ASP A 17 -9.19 1.04 -7.30
CA ASP A 17 -8.18 -0.02 -7.25
C ASP A 17 -6.76 0.53 -7.09
N GLU A 18 -6.39 1.59 -7.82
CA GLU A 18 -5.10 2.27 -7.65
C GLU A 18 -4.93 2.82 -6.23
N SER A 19 -5.97 3.44 -5.67
CA SER A 19 -5.96 3.94 -4.29
C SER A 19 -5.83 2.81 -3.26
N ARG A 20 -6.52 1.68 -3.49
CA ARG A 20 -6.44 0.51 -2.61
C ARG A 20 -5.05 -0.13 -2.67
N GLN A 21 -4.44 -0.18 -3.86
CA GLN A 21 -3.12 -0.73 -4.08
C GLN A 21 -2.03 0.18 -3.48
N GLN A 22 -2.15 1.50 -3.61
CA GLN A 22 -1.30 2.46 -2.90
C GLN A 22 -1.43 2.32 -1.38
N LYS A 23 -2.65 2.22 -0.84
CA LYS A 23 -2.87 2.04 0.59
C LYS A 23 -2.24 0.73 1.09
N ALA A 24 -2.35 -0.35 0.33
CA ALA A 24 -1.71 -1.62 0.63
C ALA A 24 -0.17 -1.51 0.60
N ALA A 25 0.40 -0.80 -0.38
CA ALA A 25 1.83 -0.56 -0.48
C ALA A 25 2.36 0.27 0.71
N ILE A 26 1.65 1.36 1.06
CA ILE A 26 1.98 2.20 2.22
C ILE A 26 1.93 1.37 3.51
N MET A 27 0.90 0.54 3.68
CA MET A 27 0.77 -0.29 4.89
C MET A 27 1.88 -1.34 4.98
N ARG A 28 2.31 -1.94 3.86
CA ARG A 28 3.47 -2.83 3.82
C ARG A 28 4.76 -2.10 4.19
N LEU A 29 4.99 -0.91 3.62
CA LEU A 29 6.16 -0.09 3.95
C LEU A 29 6.17 0.32 5.43
N ALA A 30 5.01 0.73 5.97
CA ALA A 30 4.87 1.07 7.38
C ALA A 30 5.18 -0.12 8.30
N LEU A 31 4.71 -1.31 7.94
CA LEU A 31 4.99 -2.54 8.68
C LEU A 31 6.50 -2.85 8.67
N ILE A 32 7.14 -2.79 7.50
CA ILE A 32 8.59 -3.02 7.37
C ILE A 32 9.37 -2.00 8.20
N ALA A 33 9.01 -0.71 8.11
CA ALA A 33 9.65 0.34 8.88
C ALA A 33 9.50 0.13 10.39
N PHE A 34 8.30 -0.28 10.85
CA PHE A 34 8.05 -0.59 12.25
C PHE A 34 8.97 -1.72 12.75
N PHE A 35 9.07 -2.82 12.01
CA PHE A 35 9.96 -3.92 12.38
C PHE A 35 11.44 -3.54 12.30
N ALA A 36 11.85 -2.74 11.32
CA ALA A 36 13.22 -2.25 11.22
C ALA A 36 13.61 -1.39 12.43
N VAL A 37 12.72 -0.48 12.85
CA VAL A 37 12.93 0.35 14.05
C VAL A 37 12.96 -0.52 15.32
N ALA A 38 12.04 -1.48 15.44
CA ALA A 38 12.01 -2.39 16.59
C ALA A 38 13.28 -3.25 16.67
N ALA A 39 13.78 -3.76 15.54
CA ALA A 39 15.03 -4.50 15.47
C ALA A 39 16.23 -3.62 15.87
N LEU A 40 16.27 -2.37 15.40
CA LEU A 40 17.31 -1.42 15.77
C LEU A 40 17.28 -1.10 17.27
N ALA A 41 16.09 -0.93 17.85
CA ALA A 41 15.90 -0.68 19.27
C ALA A 41 16.25 -1.91 20.14
N ALA A 42 16.14 -3.12 19.59
CA ALA A 42 16.51 -4.36 20.26
C ALA A 42 18.01 -4.67 20.21
N LEU A 43 18.81 -4.01 19.35
CA LEU A 43 20.27 -4.16 19.30
C LEU A 43 20.96 -4.04 20.68
N PRO A 44 20.68 -3.01 21.50
CA PRO A 44 21.27 -2.92 22.84
C PRO A 44 20.87 -4.05 23.78
N ALA A 45 19.71 -4.69 23.58
CA ALA A 45 19.26 -5.84 24.36
C ALA A 45 19.93 -7.17 23.96
N LEU A 46 20.61 -7.21 22.81
CA LEU A 46 21.40 -8.37 22.34
C LEU A 46 22.87 -8.30 22.77
N TRP A 47 23.32 -7.14 23.24
CA TRP A 47 24.72 -6.88 23.63
C TRP A 47 24.96 -6.92 25.16
N PHE A 48 23.89 -7.05 25.95
CA PHE A 48 23.91 -7.24 27.41
C PHE A 48 23.46 -8.66 27.76
#